data_AF-A0A1L5KYB2-F1
#
_entry.id   AF-A0A1L5KYB2-F1
#
_cell.length_a   1.000
_cell.length_b   1.000
_cell.length_c   1.000
_cell.angle_alpha   90.00
_cell.angle_beta   90.00
_cell.angle_gamma   90.00
#
_symmetry.space_group_name_H-M   'P 1'
#
loop_
_entity.id
_entity.type
_entity.pdbx_description
1 polymer ?
#
loop_
_entity_poly.entity_id
_entity_poly.type
_entity_poly.pdbx_seq_one_letter_code
_entity_poly.pdbx_strand_id
1 'polypeptide(L)' 'EATKVSNGVAEGVPTTDAVVALGDELDVPTPLAYAMSRVLNEGISCQQMISELFGTEITEE' A
#
# COMPACT_ATOMS: atom_id res chain seq x y z
N GLU A 1 -8.08 1.66 -21.80
CA GLU A 1 -7.12 2.77 -21.96
C GLU A 1 -5.96 2.80 -20.96
N ALA A 2 -6.01 2.18 -19.76
CA ALA A 2 -4.80 2.00 -18.92
C ALA A 2 -4.13 0.62 -19.10
N THR A 3 -4.91 -0.40 -19.44
CA THR A 3 -4.47 -1.81 -19.58
C THR A 3 -3.49 -2.04 -20.73
N LYS A 4 -3.57 -1.23 -21.80
CA LYS A 4 -2.74 -1.37 -23.01
C LYS A 4 -1.32 -0.83 -22.82
N VAL A 5 -1.11 0.02 -21.81
CA VAL A 5 0.16 0.68 -21.49
C VAL A 5 0.95 -0.09 -20.42
N SER A 6 0.27 -0.95 -19.66
CA SER A 6 0.82 -1.55 -18.44
C SER A 6 1.28 -3.00 -18.60
N ASN A 7 1.43 -3.48 -19.83
CA ASN A 7 1.87 -4.85 -20.15
C ASN A 7 1.08 -5.97 -19.42
N GLY A 8 -0.20 -5.70 -19.08
CA GLY A 8 -1.06 -6.61 -18.31
C GLY A 8 -0.98 -6.48 -16.78
N VAL A 9 -0.10 -5.62 -16.25
CA VAL A 9 0.01 -5.31 -14.81
C VAL A 9 -0.90 -4.13 -14.47
N ALA A 10 -1.55 -4.12 -13.31
CA ALA A 10 -2.28 -2.93 -12.87
C ALA A 10 -1.29 -1.82 -12.49
N GLU A 11 -1.45 -0.61 -13.02
CA GLU A 11 -0.56 0.55 -12.77
C GLU A 11 -0.37 0.86 -11.28
N GLY A 12 -1.37 0.55 -10.46
CA GLY A 12 -1.28 0.70 -9.00
C GLY A 12 -0.16 -0.10 -8.36
N VAL A 13 0.22 -1.26 -8.92
CA VAL A 13 1.26 -2.13 -8.35
C VAL A 13 2.64 -1.45 -8.33
N PRO A 14 3.20 -1.00 -9.47
CA PRO A 14 4.48 -0.29 -9.45
C PRO A 14 4.39 1.07 -8.75
N THR A 15 3.21 1.72 -8.76
CA THR A 15 3.02 3.03 -8.12
C THR A 15 3.08 2.92 -6.60
N THR A 16 2.52 1.85 -6.03
CA THR A 16 2.56 1.60 -4.59
C THR A 16 3.99 1.47 -4.08
N ASP A 17 4.83 0.70 -4.75
CA ASP A 17 6.24 0.52 -4.35
C ASP A 17 7.04 1.83 -4.51
N ALA A 18 6.81 2.59 -5.58
CA ALA A 18 7.46 3.88 -5.79
C ALA A 18 7.12 4.91 -4.71
N VAL A 19 5.86 4.93 -4.24
CA VAL A 19 5.43 5.82 -3.15
C VAL A 19 6.07 5.41 -1.82
N VAL A 20 6.20 4.12 -1.54
CA VAL A 20 6.88 3.64 -0.32
C VAL A 20 8.35 4.07 -0.33
N ALA A 21 9.07 3.81 -1.43
CA ALA A 21 10.47 4.18 -1.56
C ALA A 21 10.70 5.70 -1.43
N LEU A 22 9.83 6.51 -2.04
CA LEU A 22 9.90 7.97 -1.91
C LEU A 22 9.63 8.44 -0.47
N GLY A 23 8.72 7.77 0.24
CA GLY A 23 8.47 8.03 1.66
C GLY A 23 9.70 7.78 2.51
N ASP A 24 10.39 6.65 2.28
CA ASP A 24 11.63 6.30 2.97
C ASP A 24 12.76 7.31 2.69
N GLU A 25 12.90 7.78 1.44
CA GLU A 25 13.88 8.80 1.06
C GLU A 25 13.64 10.16 1.72
N LEU A 26 12.37 10.51 1.94
CA LEU A 26 11.97 11.80 2.49
C LEU A 26 11.71 11.77 4.01
N ASP A 27 11.86 10.61 4.66
CA ASP A 27 11.49 10.39 6.06
C ASP A 27 10.00 10.75 6.34
N VAL A 28 9.13 10.43 5.37
CA VAL A 28 7.68 10.68 5.45
C VAL A 28 6.94 9.35 5.53
N PRO A 29 6.12 9.12 6.57
CA PRO A 29 5.37 7.88 6.70
C PRO A 29 4.30 7.77 5.62
N THR A 30 4.25 6.62 4.93
CA THR A 30 3.29 6.29 3.87
C THR A 30 2.41 5.09 4.25
N PRO A 31 1.67 5.14 5.39
CA PRO A 31 1.07 3.95 6.01
C PRO A 31 0.15 3.16 5.07
N LEU A 32 -0.69 3.86 4.28
CA LEU A 32 -1.57 3.21 3.31
C LEU A 32 -0.81 2.56 2.15
N ALA A 33 0.22 3.22 1.61
CA ALA A 33 1.02 2.68 0.52
C ALA A 33 1.83 1.47 0.99
N TYR A 34 2.41 1.55 2.19
CA TYR A 34 3.11 0.43 2.82
C TYR A 34 2.18 -0.75 3.08
N ALA A 35 1.00 -0.53 3.66
CA ALA A 35 0.04 -1.63 3.89
C ALA A 35 -0.42 -2.27 2.56
N MET A 36 -0.61 -1.47 1.52
CA MET A 36 -0.96 -1.96 0.18
C MET A 36 0.18 -2.73 -0.49
N SER A 37 1.44 -2.32 -0.29
CA SER A 37 2.59 -3.06 -0.84
C SER A 37 2.66 -4.47 -0.25
N ARG A 38 2.29 -4.64 1.01
CA ARG A 38 2.19 -5.96 1.65
C ARG A 38 1.06 -6.82 1.09
N VAL A 39 -0.09 -6.25 0.76
CA VAL A 39 -1.15 -6.97 0.04
C VAL A 39 -0.62 -7.51 -1.30
N LEU A 40 0.11 -6.67 -2.03
CA LEU A 40 0.60 -6.98 -3.37
C LEU A 40 1.79 -7.96 -3.38
N ASN A 41 2.72 -7.80 -2.43
CA ASN A 41 4.01 -8.51 -2.42
C ASN A 41 4.08 -9.65 -1.40
N GLU A 42 3.41 -9.52 -0.25
CA GLU A 42 3.38 -10.54 0.82
C GLU A 42 2.11 -11.39 0.79
N GLY A 43 1.08 -10.97 0.05
CA GLY A 43 -0.17 -11.71 -0.11
C GLY A 43 -1.09 -11.65 1.11
N ILE A 44 -0.95 -10.65 1.98
CA ILE A 44 -1.93 -10.44 3.06
C ILE A 44 -3.29 -10.06 2.47
N SER A 45 -4.36 -10.41 3.16
CA SER A 45 -5.70 -10.00 2.76
C SER A 45 -5.92 -8.50 2.98
N CYS A 46 -6.80 -7.88 2.19
CA CYS A 46 -7.23 -6.50 2.43
C CYS A 46 -7.84 -6.30 3.83
N GLN A 47 -8.43 -7.35 4.42
CA GLN A 47 -8.94 -7.31 5.78
C GLN A 47 -7.80 -7.15 6.79
N GLN A 48 -6.71 -7.91 6.64
CA GLN A 48 -5.51 -7.77 7.46
C GLN A 48 -4.88 -6.37 7.28
N MET A 49 -4.79 -5.88 6.04
CA MET A 49 -4.33 -4.52 5.74
C MET A 49 -5.13 -3.45 6.51
N ILE A 50 -6.47 -3.57 6.53
CA ILE A 50 -7.34 -2.64 7.26
C ILE A 50 -7.12 -2.77 8.78
N SER A 51 -7.00 -3.99 9.31
CA SER A 51 -6.71 -4.20 10.73
C SER A 51 -5.39 -3.57 11.17
N GLU A 52 -4.38 -3.57 10.30
CA GLU A 52 -3.08 -2.93 10.58
C GLU A 52 -3.15 -1.41 10.54
N LEU A 53 -3.91 -0.83 9.61
CA LEU A 53 -4.03 0.63 9.45
C LEU A 53 -4.78 1.30 10.60
N PHE A 54 -5.82 0.64 11.12
CA PHE A 54 -6.71 1.24 12.13
C PHE A 54 -6.45 0.72 13.55
N GLY A 55 -5.56 -0.27 13.72
CA GLY A 55 -5.36 -0.96 14.99
C GLY A 55 -6.60 -1.72 15.45
N THR A 56 -6.45 -2.56 16.49
CA THR A 56 -7.58 -3.23 17.16
C THR A 56 -8.23 -2.38 18.26
N GLU A 57 -7.73 -1.17 18.52
CA GLU A 57 -8.24 -0.31 19.58
C GLU A 57 -8.40 1.13 19.06
N ILE A 58 -9.63 1.49 18.70
CA ILE A 58 -10.06 2.89 18.72
C ILE A 58 -10.23 3.23 20.19
N THR A 59 -9.27 3.92 20.78
CA THR A 59 -9.45 4.53 22.10
C THR A 59 -10.20 5.85 21.92
N GLU A 60 -11.33 6.01 22.61
CA GLU A 60 -11.97 7.33 22.73
C GLU A 60 -10.98 8.28 23.44
N GLU A 61 -10.71 9.43 22.84
CA GLU A 61 -10.03 10.56 23.49
C GLU A 61 -10.98 11.29 24.45
#